data_AF-A0A5C9A4Y5-F1
#
_entry.id   AF-A0A5C9A4Y5-F1
#
_cell.length_a   1.000
_cell.length_b   1.000
_cell.length_c   1.000
_cell.angle_alpha   90.00
_cell.angle_beta   90.00
_cell.angle_gamma   90.00
#
_symmetry.space_group_name_H-M   'P 1'
#
loop_
_entity.id
_entity.type
_entity.pdbx_description
1 polymer ?
#
loop_
_entity_poly.entity_id
_entity_poly.type
_entity_poly.pdbx_seq_one_letter_code
_entity_poly.pdbx_strand_id
1 'polypeptide(L)'
;MNALAAISSTAHPLWCPLVTVPLHQRSFGGTESRRLRARQLLFQLQDEFLGCTPRRCQPGAFETLCELAVHSSNLDDMFLRGIRFLNLISDHLEINYYRYHNARELVVRLRNPQGANVDLFVETWLCAWHRLACWVVGRHIPLERVTFSHAAPPSRDELTSTFGPVCQFDSVCNSFRFSSDFASLEPTRSSLDVHELVAAGHANPLDIPEIDSVYTELVSAAIRQLSEKWPKDMPSLIRVAGHLHMSPQTLRRKLTEEGTQFKQLKDELRREFVKDALRRSHRALEDIAEQAGFSETSSLIRAFKRWTGMTPNTFRRRG
;
A
#
# COMPACT_ATOMS: atom_id res chain seq x y z
N MET A 1 0.89 37.10 43.59
CA MET A 1 1.92 37.33 42.56
C MET A 1 3.12 36.47 42.89
N ASN A 2 3.31 35.34 42.18
CA ASN A 2 4.61 34.70 42.02
C ASN A 2 4.59 33.96 40.69
N ALA A 3 5.53 34.34 39.83
CA ALA A 3 5.60 34.01 38.42
C ALA A 3 6.16 32.60 38.20
N LEU A 4 5.41 31.78 37.47
CA LEU A 4 5.87 30.57 36.81
C LEU A 4 6.65 30.99 35.56
N ALA A 5 7.95 30.76 35.54
CA ALA A 5 8.81 30.98 34.38
C ALA A 5 8.86 29.71 33.51
N ALA A 6 8.69 29.95 32.21
CA ALA A 6 8.52 29.00 31.12
C ALA A 6 9.65 27.97 30.98
N ILE A 7 9.27 26.70 30.80
CA ILE A 7 10.11 25.68 30.18
C ILE A 7 10.01 25.89 28.66
N SER A 8 11.11 26.28 28.03
CA SER A 8 11.21 26.42 26.58
C SER A 8 11.20 25.04 25.91
N SER A 9 10.09 24.71 25.25
CA SER A 9 9.98 23.56 24.35
C SER A 9 10.66 23.89 23.01
N THR A 10 11.91 23.49 22.83
CA THR A 10 12.53 23.42 21.49
C THR A 10 11.94 22.23 20.74
N ALA A 11 10.92 22.46 19.92
CA ALA A 11 10.40 21.46 19.00
C ALA A 11 11.48 21.12 17.96
N HIS A 12 11.74 19.82 17.77
CA HIS A 12 12.61 19.32 16.71
C HIS A 12 12.04 19.74 15.34
N PRO A 13 12.87 20.14 14.34
CA PRO A 13 12.40 20.61 13.03
C PRO A 13 11.55 19.59 12.24
N LEU A 14 11.51 18.33 12.66
CA LEU A 14 10.72 17.24 12.11
C LEU A 14 9.20 17.40 12.27
N TRP A 15 8.75 18.33 13.13
CA TRP A 15 7.33 18.57 13.41
C TRP A 15 7.04 20.07 13.37
N CYS A 16 7.38 20.73 12.26
CA CYS A 16 6.96 22.10 12.02
C CYS A 16 5.44 22.13 11.71
N PRO A 17 4.61 22.85 12.47
CA PRO A 17 3.17 22.94 12.24
C PRO A 17 2.77 23.71 10.97
N LEU A 18 3.74 24.09 10.12
CA LEU A 18 3.56 25.02 9.00
C LEU A 18 3.59 24.39 7.60
N VAL A 19 3.79 23.08 7.46
CA VAL A 19 3.47 22.39 6.19
C VAL A 19 2.00 21.96 6.24
N THR A 20 1.11 22.96 6.27
CA THR A 20 -0.27 22.80 5.81
C THR A 20 -0.22 22.45 4.33
N VAL A 21 -0.20 21.16 4.01
CA VAL A 21 -0.67 20.71 2.70
C VAL A 21 -2.12 21.20 2.60
N PRO A 22 -2.51 21.95 1.54
CA PRO A 22 -3.87 22.45 1.43
C PRO A 22 -4.83 21.27 1.48
N LEU A 23 -5.62 21.21 2.56
CA LEU A 23 -6.79 20.37 2.64
C LEU A 23 -7.73 20.85 1.53
N HIS A 24 -7.66 20.23 0.35
CA HIS A 24 -8.81 20.26 -0.54
C HIS A 24 -9.93 19.53 0.19
N GLN A 25 -10.74 20.33 0.88
CA GLN A 25 -12.04 19.95 1.42
C GLN A 25 -12.89 19.42 0.27
N ARG A 26 -12.84 18.12 0.04
CA ARG A 26 -14.03 17.39 -0.38
C ARG A 26 -14.64 16.84 0.88
N SER A 27 -15.55 17.62 1.45
CA SER A 27 -16.53 17.14 2.42
C SER A 27 -17.34 16.01 1.78
N PHE A 28 -16.91 14.78 2.00
CA PHE A 28 -17.80 13.64 1.92
C PHE A 28 -18.20 13.32 3.36
N GLY A 29 -19.49 13.46 3.69
CA GLY A 29 -20.03 12.88 4.91
C GLY A 29 -19.78 11.37 4.85
N GLY A 30 -18.78 10.89 5.61
CA GLY A 30 -18.27 9.53 5.53
C GLY A 30 -17.18 9.31 6.55
N THR A 31 -17.02 8.07 7.00
CA THR A 31 -16.03 7.61 7.98
C THR A 31 -14.64 8.16 7.69
N GLU A 32 -13.95 8.66 8.71
CA GLU A 32 -12.58 9.15 8.63
C GLU A 32 -11.63 8.08 8.03
N SER A 33 -10.83 8.46 7.02
CA SER A 33 -9.87 7.56 6.37
C SER A 33 -8.84 7.05 7.38
N ARG A 34 -8.48 5.77 7.26
CA ARG A 34 -7.51 5.11 8.15
C ARG A 34 -6.14 5.78 8.12
N ARG A 35 -5.67 6.20 6.94
CA ARG A 35 -4.40 6.94 6.79
C ARG A 35 -4.44 8.27 7.54
N LEU A 36 -5.55 9.02 7.43
CA LEU A 36 -5.71 10.30 8.14
C LEU A 36 -5.72 10.10 9.66
N ARG A 37 -6.46 9.10 10.13
CA ARG A 37 -6.52 8.75 11.56
C ARG A 37 -5.15 8.34 12.10
N ALA A 38 -4.40 7.50 11.39
CA ALA A 38 -3.07 7.09 11.80
C ALA A 38 -2.11 8.29 11.88
N ARG A 39 -2.20 9.22 10.92
CA ARG A 39 -1.41 10.46 10.94
C ARG A 39 -1.72 11.35 12.14
N GLN A 40 -3.01 11.53 12.46
CA GLN A 40 -3.43 12.28 13.65
C GLN A 40 -2.91 11.63 14.94
N LEU A 41 -3.00 10.30 15.05
CA LEU A 41 -2.52 9.58 16.24
C LEU A 41 -1.00 9.68 16.41
N LEU A 42 -0.22 9.58 15.33
CA LEU A 42 1.23 9.78 15.37
C LEU A 42 1.57 11.18 15.89
N PHE A 43 0.85 12.20 15.44
CA PHE A 43 1.01 13.57 15.90
C PHE A 43 0.60 13.76 17.37
N GLN A 44 -0.56 13.24 17.77
CA GLN A 44 -1.11 13.45 19.12
C GLN A 44 -0.36 12.68 20.20
N LEU A 45 -0.06 11.41 19.94
CA LEU A 45 0.64 10.54 20.90
C LEU A 45 2.14 10.79 20.91
N GLN A 46 2.66 11.43 19.85
CA GLN A 46 4.08 11.53 19.56
C GLN A 46 4.75 10.15 19.61
N ASP A 47 4.03 9.07 19.31
CA ASP A 47 4.49 7.69 19.47
C ASP A 47 4.41 6.97 18.13
N GLU A 48 5.56 6.60 17.57
CA GLU A 48 5.60 5.89 16.27
C GLU A 48 4.98 4.49 16.33
N PHE A 49 4.74 3.95 17.53
CA PHE A 49 3.96 2.72 17.73
C PHE A 49 2.50 2.96 18.06
N LEU A 50 1.99 4.17 17.87
CA LEU A 50 0.56 4.50 17.95
C LEU A 50 -0.09 4.13 19.30
N GLY A 51 0.69 4.14 20.39
CA GLY A 51 0.24 3.74 21.71
C GLY A 51 -0.03 2.24 21.87
N CYS A 52 0.43 1.41 20.93
CA CYS A 52 0.14 -0.02 20.91
C CYS A 52 1.14 -0.86 21.72
N THR A 53 2.17 -0.23 22.27
CA THR A 53 3.20 -0.86 23.11
C THR A 53 3.27 -0.20 24.49
N PRO A 54 3.66 -0.93 25.56
CA PRO A 54 3.79 -0.36 26.91
C PRO A 54 4.81 0.78 27.02
N ARG A 55 5.85 0.76 26.18
CA ARG A 55 6.81 1.86 26.05
C ARG A 55 6.57 2.58 24.75
N ARG A 56 6.54 3.91 24.83
CA ARG A 56 6.44 4.80 23.68
C ARG A 56 7.69 4.67 22.79
N CYS A 57 7.48 4.55 21.49
CA CYS A 57 8.53 4.70 20.49
C CYS A 57 8.76 6.19 20.23
N GLN A 58 9.99 6.63 20.46
CA GLN A 58 10.37 8.02 20.24
C GLN A 58 10.32 8.35 18.73
N PRO A 59 9.92 9.57 18.36
CA PRO A 59 10.09 10.07 17.01
C PRO A 59 11.55 9.97 16.56
N GLY A 60 11.75 9.56 15.31
CA GLY A 60 13.08 9.37 14.70
C GLY A 60 13.48 7.90 14.55
N ALA A 61 12.69 6.95 15.09
CA ALA A 61 12.95 5.54 14.85
C ALA A 61 12.71 5.17 13.38
N PHE A 62 11.64 5.70 12.76
CA PHE A 62 11.38 5.51 11.34
C PHE A 62 12.43 6.20 10.44
N GLU A 63 12.88 7.40 10.80
CA GLU A 63 14.00 8.06 10.11
C GLU A 63 15.28 7.22 10.17
N THR A 64 15.61 6.70 11.35
CA THR A 64 16.76 5.79 11.53
C THR A 64 16.60 4.53 10.67
N LEU A 65 15.38 4.00 10.56
CA LEU A 65 15.08 2.87 9.68
C LEU A 65 15.34 3.22 8.20
N CYS A 66 14.95 4.41 7.74
CA CYS A 66 15.24 4.89 6.39
C CYS A 66 16.75 5.00 6.12
N GLU A 67 17.52 5.57 7.06
CA GLU A 67 18.99 5.65 6.95
C GLU A 67 19.65 4.26 6.88
N LEU A 68 19.19 3.31 7.72
CA LEU A 68 19.67 1.93 7.65
C LEU A 68 19.35 1.25 6.31
N ALA A 69 18.19 1.59 5.74
CA ALA A 69 17.70 0.96 4.52
C ALA A 69 18.52 1.37 3.28
N VAL A 70 18.87 2.65 3.14
CA VAL A 70 19.67 3.14 2.00
C VAL A 70 21.12 2.64 2.01
N HIS A 71 21.63 2.21 3.16
CA HIS A 71 22.97 1.63 3.32
C HIS A 71 23.01 0.10 3.28
N SER A 72 21.90 -0.54 2.93
CA SER A 72 21.86 -1.99 2.74
C SER A 72 22.50 -2.41 1.42
N SER A 73 22.99 -3.65 1.34
CA SER A 73 23.58 -4.17 0.09
C SER A 73 22.52 -4.64 -0.91
N ASN A 74 21.33 -4.99 -0.44
CA ASN A 74 20.17 -5.38 -1.24
C ASN A 74 18.91 -5.40 -0.37
N LEU A 75 17.76 -5.68 -0.96
CA LEU A 75 16.48 -5.70 -0.27
C LEU A 75 16.38 -6.74 0.85
N ASP A 76 16.98 -7.93 0.71
CA ASP A 76 17.08 -8.90 1.82
C ASP A 76 17.85 -8.30 3.02
N ASP A 77 18.99 -7.65 2.76
CA ASP A 77 19.79 -6.98 3.80
C ASP A 77 19.03 -5.79 4.42
N MET A 78 18.27 -5.03 3.61
CA MET A 78 17.42 -3.93 4.08
C MET A 78 16.43 -4.39 5.15
N PHE A 79 15.67 -5.45 4.86
CA PHE A 79 14.71 -6.01 5.82
C PHE A 79 15.42 -6.53 7.07
N LEU A 80 16.49 -7.30 6.91
CA LEU A 80 17.20 -7.89 8.04
C LEU A 80 17.81 -6.83 8.98
N ARG A 81 18.37 -5.74 8.44
CA ARG A 81 18.90 -4.62 9.24
C ARG A 81 17.81 -3.87 9.98
N GLY A 82 16.74 -3.50 9.28
CA GLY A 82 15.64 -2.77 9.89
C GLY A 82 14.89 -3.59 10.94
N ILE A 83 14.71 -4.90 10.72
CA ILE A 83 14.13 -5.81 11.71
C ILE A 83 15.00 -5.89 12.96
N ARG A 84 16.32 -6.02 12.79
CA ARG A 84 17.25 -6.02 13.92
C ARG A 84 17.14 -4.74 14.74
N PHE A 85 17.03 -3.59 14.06
CA PHE A 85 16.85 -2.30 14.72
C PHE A 85 15.52 -2.22 15.47
N LEU A 86 14.38 -2.55 14.83
CA LEU A 86 13.07 -2.46 15.48
C LEU A 86 12.92 -3.44 16.65
N ASN A 87 13.42 -4.67 16.51
CA ASN A 87 13.44 -5.65 17.60
C ASN A 87 14.39 -5.23 18.75
N LEU A 88 15.39 -4.39 18.48
CA LEU A 88 16.30 -3.86 19.52
C LEU A 88 15.64 -2.75 20.34
N ILE A 89 14.83 -1.90 19.70
CA ILE A 89 14.17 -0.77 20.39
C ILE A 89 12.84 -1.19 21.06
N SER A 90 12.32 -2.39 20.77
CA SER A 90 11.07 -2.89 21.34
C SER A 90 10.97 -4.41 21.41
N ASP A 91 10.88 -4.93 22.63
CA ASP A 91 10.62 -6.36 22.88
C ASP A 91 9.17 -6.77 22.60
N HIS A 92 8.29 -5.79 22.36
CA HIS A 92 6.87 -6.00 22.08
C HIS A 92 6.59 -6.22 20.60
N LEU A 93 7.51 -5.78 19.73
CA LEU A 93 7.39 -5.92 18.29
C LEU A 93 8.25 -7.11 17.86
N GLU A 94 7.60 -8.20 17.46
CA GLU A 94 8.29 -9.36 16.92
C GLU A 94 8.11 -9.37 15.40
N ILE A 95 9.17 -8.97 14.70
CA ILE A 95 9.21 -9.02 13.23
C ILE A 95 10.14 -10.14 12.79
N ASN A 96 9.63 -10.98 11.91
CA ASN A 96 10.37 -12.07 11.29
C ASN A 96 10.38 -11.91 9.77
N TYR A 97 11.47 -12.32 9.13
CA TYR A 97 11.62 -12.30 7.68
C TYR A 97 12.01 -13.68 7.17
N TYR A 98 11.09 -14.32 6.46
CA TYR A 98 11.26 -15.67 5.95
C TYR A 98 11.69 -15.65 4.49
N ARG A 99 12.71 -16.45 4.19
CA ARG A 99 13.25 -16.64 2.84
C ARG A 99 12.86 -18.01 2.34
N TYR A 100 11.90 -18.05 1.44
CA TYR A 100 11.53 -19.25 0.69
C TYR A 100 12.24 -19.27 -0.66
N HIS A 101 12.21 -20.41 -1.35
CA HIS A 101 12.82 -20.55 -2.67
C HIS A 101 12.34 -19.49 -3.67
N ASN A 102 11.02 -19.27 -3.79
CA ASN A 102 10.42 -18.34 -4.75
C ASN A 102 9.84 -17.06 -4.12
N ALA A 103 10.02 -16.85 -2.82
CA ALA A 103 9.33 -15.76 -2.15
C ALA A 103 10.05 -15.27 -0.90
N ARG A 104 9.65 -14.08 -0.48
CA ARG A 104 10.01 -13.43 0.77
C ARG A 104 8.76 -13.06 1.52
N GLU A 105 8.78 -13.22 2.84
CA GLU A 105 7.62 -12.89 3.67
C GLU A 105 8.07 -12.18 4.95
N LEU A 106 7.56 -10.96 5.14
CA LEU A 106 7.69 -10.21 6.38
C LEU A 106 6.47 -10.52 7.25
N VAL A 107 6.69 -11.02 8.47
CA VAL A 107 5.64 -11.34 9.42
C VAL A 107 5.80 -10.46 10.65
N VAL A 108 4.72 -9.77 11.04
CA VAL A 108 4.68 -8.86 12.19
C VAL A 108 3.72 -9.39 13.23
N ARG A 109 4.22 -9.56 14.47
CA ARG A 109 3.43 -9.93 15.64
C ARG A 109 3.67 -8.93 16.75
N LEU A 110 2.61 -8.39 17.32
CA LEU A 110 2.68 -7.57 18.53
C LEU A 110 2.44 -8.45 19.75
N ARG A 111 3.37 -8.44 20.70
CA ARG A 111 3.29 -9.17 21.97
C ARG A 111 2.64 -8.30 23.03
N ASN A 112 1.57 -8.82 23.63
CA ASN A 112 0.78 -8.12 24.65
C ASN A 112 0.36 -6.71 24.22
N PRO A 113 -0.34 -6.59 23.07
CA PRO A 113 -0.69 -5.31 22.49
C PRO A 113 -1.51 -4.45 23.46
N GLN A 114 -1.26 -3.15 23.46
CA GLN A 114 -2.00 -2.17 24.26
C GLN A 114 -2.92 -1.33 23.38
N GLY A 115 -3.95 -0.74 23.99
CA GLY A 115 -4.82 0.23 23.32
C GLY A 115 -5.72 -0.38 22.24
N ALA A 116 -6.55 0.49 21.64
CA ALA A 116 -7.57 0.10 20.67
C ALA A 116 -7.11 0.20 19.20
N ASN A 117 -5.86 0.63 18.95
CA ASN A 117 -5.37 0.96 17.61
C ASN A 117 -4.50 -0.15 16.98
N VAL A 118 -4.53 -1.37 17.52
CA VAL A 118 -3.63 -2.47 17.12
C VAL A 118 -3.74 -2.78 15.62
N ASP A 119 -4.97 -2.87 15.09
CA ASP A 119 -5.20 -3.12 13.67
C ASP A 119 -4.61 -2.01 12.81
N LEU A 120 -4.84 -0.76 13.21
CA LEU A 120 -4.32 0.42 12.50
C LEU A 120 -2.79 0.47 12.54
N PHE A 121 -2.19 0.09 13.67
CA PHE A 121 -0.74 0.00 13.83
C PHE A 121 -0.14 -1.03 12.88
N VAL A 122 -0.70 -2.24 12.84
CA VAL A 122 -0.22 -3.32 11.97
C VAL A 122 -0.30 -2.91 10.51
N GLU A 123 -1.44 -2.39 10.08
CA GLU A 123 -1.63 -1.94 8.70
C GLU A 123 -0.68 -0.80 8.32
N THR A 124 -0.49 0.17 9.21
CA THR A 124 0.43 1.30 9.01
C THR A 124 1.86 0.81 8.83
N TRP A 125 2.33 -0.09 9.69
CA TRP A 125 3.70 -0.58 9.62
C TRP A 125 3.94 -1.55 8.47
N LEU A 126 2.98 -2.41 8.10
CA LEU A 126 3.09 -3.22 6.89
C LEU A 126 3.15 -2.35 5.62
N CYS A 127 2.35 -1.27 5.57
CA CYS A 127 2.39 -0.29 4.49
C CYS A 127 3.74 0.41 4.44
N ALA A 128 4.25 0.88 5.58
CA ALA A 128 5.52 1.58 5.69
C ALA A 128 6.69 0.72 5.22
N TRP A 129 6.75 -0.54 5.65
CA TRP A 129 7.77 -1.49 5.22
C TRP A 129 7.75 -1.72 3.71
N HIS A 130 6.56 -1.90 3.12
CA HIS A 130 6.41 -2.11 1.69
C HIS A 130 6.76 -0.85 0.88
N ARG A 131 6.30 0.32 1.32
CA ARG A 131 6.62 1.59 0.66
C ARG A 131 8.09 1.95 0.79
N LEU A 132 8.71 1.72 1.95
CA LEU A 132 10.14 1.92 2.14
C LEU A 132 10.93 1.02 1.19
N ALA A 133 10.59 -0.27 1.15
CA ALA A 133 11.19 -1.22 0.22
C ALA A 133 11.11 -0.70 -1.22
N CYS A 134 9.91 -0.31 -1.68
CA CYS A 134 9.73 0.23 -3.02
C CYS A 134 10.60 1.47 -3.25
N TRP A 135 10.49 2.47 -2.37
CA TRP A 135 11.19 3.76 -2.46
C TRP A 135 12.70 3.60 -2.53
N VAL A 136 13.27 2.74 -1.68
CA VAL A 136 14.71 2.47 -1.60
C VAL A 136 15.24 1.86 -2.88
N VAL A 137 14.52 0.93 -3.50
CA VAL A 137 14.95 0.30 -4.78
C VAL A 137 14.49 1.08 -6.02
N GLY A 138 13.78 2.19 -5.84
CA GLY A 138 13.28 3.01 -6.94
C GLY A 138 12.26 2.30 -7.84
N ARG A 139 11.60 1.25 -7.34
CA ARG A 139 10.60 0.49 -8.10
C ARG A 139 9.50 -0.11 -7.24
N HIS A 140 8.31 -0.23 -7.81
CA HIS A 140 7.20 -0.87 -7.12
C HIS A 140 7.40 -2.40 -7.06
N ILE A 141 7.22 -2.95 -5.86
CA ILE A 141 7.36 -4.38 -5.55
C ILE A 141 5.96 -4.99 -5.46
N PRO A 142 5.57 -5.89 -6.37
CA PRO A 142 4.25 -6.50 -6.34
C PRO A 142 4.12 -7.43 -5.13
N LEU A 143 3.07 -7.24 -4.35
CA LEU A 143 2.73 -8.16 -3.28
C LEU A 143 1.93 -9.33 -3.85
N GLU A 144 2.37 -10.55 -3.55
CA GLU A 144 1.64 -11.79 -3.87
C GLU A 144 0.47 -12.00 -2.91
N ARG A 145 0.66 -11.57 -1.65
CA ARG A 145 -0.27 -11.75 -0.55
C ARG A 145 -0.02 -10.75 0.56
N VAL A 146 -1.08 -10.24 1.16
CA VAL A 146 -1.04 -9.53 2.44
C VAL A 146 -2.05 -10.18 3.37
N THR A 147 -1.65 -10.48 4.60
CA THR A 147 -2.52 -11.11 5.60
C THR A 147 -2.70 -10.21 6.81
N PHE A 148 -3.92 -10.18 7.33
CA PHE A 148 -4.30 -9.47 8.55
C PHE A 148 -5.00 -10.46 9.49
N SER A 149 -4.65 -10.39 10.76
CA SER A 149 -5.22 -11.26 11.79
C SER A 149 -6.62 -10.82 12.26
N HIS A 150 -6.94 -9.54 12.11
CA HIS A 150 -8.26 -9.02 12.39
C HIS A 150 -9.25 -9.31 11.25
N ALA A 151 -10.54 -9.22 11.56
CA ALA A 151 -11.61 -9.31 10.59
C ALA A 151 -11.55 -8.15 9.58
N ALA A 152 -12.10 -8.37 8.39
CA ALA A 152 -12.15 -7.33 7.36
C ALA A 152 -12.87 -6.07 7.87
N PRO A 153 -12.21 -4.90 7.92
CA PRO A 153 -12.83 -3.68 8.41
C PRO A 153 -13.87 -3.14 7.41
N PRO A 154 -14.84 -2.31 7.85
CA PRO A 154 -15.79 -1.65 6.95
C PRO A 154 -15.11 -0.89 5.81
N SER A 155 -13.95 -0.29 6.08
CA SER A 155 -13.10 0.45 5.12
C SER A 155 -12.07 -0.43 4.41
N ARG A 156 -12.32 -1.73 4.23
CA ARG A 156 -11.45 -2.66 3.47
C ARG A 156 -11.04 -2.18 2.07
N ASP A 157 -11.84 -1.32 1.44
CA ASP A 157 -11.53 -0.74 0.13
C ASP A 157 -10.27 0.16 0.21
N GLU A 158 -10.00 0.85 1.33
CA GLU A 158 -8.77 1.64 1.54
C GLU A 158 -7.52 0.75 1.61
N LEU A 159 -7.64 -0.41 2.26
CA LEU A 159 -6.55 -1.40 2.32
C LEU A 159 -6.32 -2.05 0.97
N THR A 160 -7.40 -2.30 0.22
CA THR A 160 -7.30 -2.82 -1.16
C THR A 160 -6.65 -1.79 -2.09
N SER A 161 -6.87 -0.49 -1.86
CA SER A 161 -6.18 0.57 -2.61
C SER A 161 -4.69 0.66 -2.26
N THR A 162 -4.32 0.35 -1.02
CA THR A 162 -2.92 0.44 -0.54
C THR A 162 -2.09 -0.78 -0.92
N PHE A 163 -2.66 -1.98 -0.77
CA PHE A 163 -1.95 -3.25 -0.92
C PHE A 163 -2.39 -4.05 -2.15
N GLY A 164 -3.42 -3.60 -2.87
CA GLY A 164 -4.02 -4.32 -3.98
C GLY A 164 -5.07 -5.38 -3.54
N PRO A 165 -5.60 -6.17 -4.49
CA PRO A 165 -6.61 -7.20 -4.24
C PRO A 165 -6.09 -8.47 -3.54
N VAL A 166 -4.89 -8.40 -2.96
CA VAL A 166 -4.17 -9.56 -2.38
C VAL A 166 -4.34 -9.64 -0.85
N CYS A 167 -5.13 -8.76 -0.27
CA CYS A 167 -5.46 -8.74 1.16
C CYS A 167 -6.34 -9.92 1.57
N GLN A 168 -5.92 -10.61 2.63
CA GLN A 168 -6.64 -11.68 3.31
C GLN A 168 -6.81 -11.28 4.78
N PHE A 169 -8.01 -11.49 5.32
CA PHE A 169 -8.36 -11.15 6.70
C PHE A 169 -8.61 -12.43 7.50
N ASP A 170 -8.81 -12.32 8.81
CA ASP A 170 -9.05 -13.46 9.71
C ASP A 170 -7.92 -14.52 9.63
N SER A 171 -6.68 -14.07 9.42
CA SER A 171 -5.50 -14.93 9.28
C SER A 171 -4.79 -15.17 10.61
N VAL A 172 -3.91 -16.18 10.67
CA VAL A 172 -3.16 -16.52 11.90
C VAL A 172 -2.07 -15.50 12.26
N CYS A 173 -1.68 -14.64 11.33
CA CYS A 173 -0.62 -13.65 11.51
C CYS A 173 -0.85 -12.45 10.59
N ASN A 174 -0.09 -11.37 10.82
CA ASN A 174 -0.03 -10.23 9.92
C ASN A 174 1.24 -10.31 9.08
N SER A 175 1.11 -10.24 7.76
CA SER A 175 2.27 -10.38 6.87
C SER A 175 2.07 -9.72 5.52
N PHE A 176 3.16 -9.47 4.80
CA PHE A 176 3.11 -9.38 3.35
C PHE A 176 4.16 -10.30 2.71
N ARG A 177 3.87 -10.74 1.49
CA ARG A 177 4.71 -11.64 0.70
C ARG A 177 4.95 -11.08 -0.69
N PHE A 178 6.17 -11.22 -1.19
CA PHE A 178 6.57 -10.83 -2.56
C PHE A 178 7.54 -11.84 -3.17
N SER A 179 7.73 -11.78 -4.50
CA SER A 179 8.62 -12.71 -5.22
C SER A 179 10.09 -12.53 -4.81
N SER A 180 10.82 -13.64 -4.72
CA SER A 180 12.28 -13.61 -4.50
C SER A 180 13.06 -12.86 -5.58
N ASP A 181 12.48 -12.64 -6.76
CA ASP A 181 13.13 -11.91 -7.87
C ASP A 181 13.46 -10.45 -7.51
N PHE A 182 12.80 -9.90 -6.49
CA PHE A 182 13.03 -8.54 -6.00
C PHE A 182 14.02 -8.51 -4.83
N ALA A 183 14.34 -9.65 -4.23
CA ALA A 183 15.12 -9.73 -2.99
C ALA A 183 16.58 -9.26 -3.14
N SER A 184 17.16 -9.44 -4.33
CA SER A 184 18.55 -9.05 -4.63
C SER A 184 18.67 -7.65 -5.22
N LEU A 185 17.60 -6.87 -5.29
CA LEU A 185 17.66 -5.50 -5.79
C LEU A 185 18.46 -4.63 -4.82
N GLU A 186 19.38 -3.84 -5.39
CA GLU A 186 20.22 -2.92 -4.63
C GLU A 186 19.47 -1.59 -4.40
N PRO A 187 19.70 -0.93 -3.25
CA PRO A 187 19.24 0.44 -3.05
C PRO A 187 19.73 1.39 -4.14
N THR A 188 18.82 2.24 -4.62
CA THR A 188 19.12 3.33 -5.56
C THR A 188 19.06 4.71 -4.90
N ARG A 189 18.74 4.75 -3.60
CA ARG A 189 18.62 5.95 -2.79
C ARG A 189 19.87 6.16 -1.94
N SER A 190 20.14 7.41 -1.62
CA SER A 190 21.25 7.87 -0.79
C SER A 190 20.76 8.49 0.52
N SER A 191 21.66 8.76 1.46
CA SER A 191 21.32 9.53 2.67
C SER A 191 20.82 10.95 2.35
N LEU A 192 21.21 11.52 1.20
CA LEU A 192 20.65 12.80 0.76
C LEU A 192 19.16 12.65 0.43
N ASP A 193 18.75 11.57 -0.24
CA ASP A 193 17.34 11.29 -0.51
C ASP A 193 16.54 11.11 0.80
N VAL A 194 17.15 10.50 1.83
CA VAL A 194 16.51 10.37 3.15
C VAL A 194 16.36 11.74 3.79
N HIS A 195 17.38 12.58 3.74
CA HIS A 195 17.30 13.95 4.25
C HIS A 195 16.20 14.77 3.55
N GLU A 196 16.07 14.64 2.23
CA GLU A 196 15.00 15.29 1.45
C GLU A 196 13.61 14.75 1.83
N LEU A 197 13.48 13.43 1.99
CA LEU A 197 12.25 12.79 2.47
C LEU A 197 11.85 13.37 3.85
N VAL A 198 12.82 13.49 4.74
CA VAL A 198 12.64 14.00 6.09
C VAL A 198 12.25 15.49 6.08
N ALA A 199 12.97 16.31 5.31
CA ALA A 199 12.72 17.74 5.17
C ALA A 199 11.35 18.04 4.54
N ALA A 200 10.86 17.16 3.66
CA ALA A 200 9.51 17.26 3.09
C ALA A 200 8.39 16.93 4.09
N GLY A 201 8.73 16.55 5.33
CA GLY A 201 7.77 16.09 6.34
C GLY A 201 7.28 14.66 6.09
N HIS A 202 8.02 13.87 5.30
CA HIS A 202 7.70 12.48 4.95
C HIS A 202 8.48 11.46 5.81
N ALA A 203 9.15 11.89 6.88
CA ALA A 203 9.76 11.03 7.90
C ALA A 203 8.73 10.27 8.77
N ASN A 204 7.63 9.86 8.18
CA ASN A 204 6.56 9.14 8.82
C ASN A 204 6.25 7.87 8.00
N PRO A 205 6.02 6.72 8.66
CA PRO A 205 5.56 5.47 8.04
C PRO A 205 4.48 5.63 6.93
N LEU A 206 3.63 6.66 7.01
CA LEU A 206 2.51 6.90 6.11
C LEU A 206 2.79 7.81 4.91
N ASP A 207 3.92 8.50 4.90
CA ASP A 207 4.15 9.64 3.99
C ASP A 207 5.29 9.41 3.01
N ILE A 208 5.90 8.22 3.00
CA ILE A 208 6.81 7.81 1.91
C ILE A 208 6.06 7.97 0.57
N PRO A 209 6.62 8.71 -0.39
CA PRO A 209 6.02 8.88 -1.71
C PRO A 209 5.69 7.51 -2.31
N GLU A 210 4.49 7.38 -2.86
CA GLU A 210 4.22 6.27 -3.76
C GLU A 210 5.21 6.39 -4.92
N ILE A 211 5.84 5.28 -5.30
CA ILE A 211 6.59 5.27 -6.54
C ILE A 211 5.56 5.43 -7.64
N ASP A 212 5.54 6.62 -8.24
CA ASP A 212 4.65 6.97 -9.33
C ASP A 212 4.71 5.85 -10.35
N SER A 213 3.58 5.18 -10.51
CA SER A 213 3.42 4.15 -11.52
C SER A 213 3.00 4.83 -12.82
N VAL A 214 3.86 5.75 -13.28
CA VAL A 214 3.64 6.65 -14.41
C VAL A 214 3.18 5.87 -15.63
N TYR A 215 3.86 4.75 -15.94
CA TYR A 215 3.49 3.90 -17.06
C TYR A 215 2.22 3.10 -16.78
N THR A 216 1.97 2.67 -15.55
CA THR A 216 0.74 1.98 -15.14
C THR A 216 -0.49 2.88 -15.32
N GLU A 217 -0.41 4.13 -14.89
CA GLU A 217 -1.48 5.11 -15.06
C GLU A 217 -1.67 5.50 -16.53
N LEU A 218 -0.57 5.80 -17.24
CA LEU A 218 -0.60 6.10 -18.67
C LEU A 218 -1.19 4.94 -19.49
N VAL A 219 -0.81 3.69 -19.17
CA VAL A 219 -1.35 2.50 -19.83
C VAL A 219 -2.81 2.30 -19.49
N SER A 220 -3.22 2.51 -18.23
CA SER A 220 -4.63 2.39 -17.83
C SER A 220 -5.51 3.45 -18.51
N ALA A 221 -5.03 4.68 -18.61
CA ALA A 221 -5.68 5.75 -19.36
C ALA A 221 -5.77 5.43 -20.86
N ALA A 222 -4.67 4.96 -21.46
CA ALA A 222 -4.65 4.55 -22.86
C ALA A 222 -5.60 3.36 -23.13
N ILE A 223 -5.66 2.38 -22.23
CA ILE A 223 -6.61 1.25 -22.31
C ILE A 223 -8.06 1.77 -22.32
N ARG A 224 -8.40 2.73 -21.44
CA ARG A 224 -9.73 3.38 -21.39
C ARG A 224 -10.03 4.14 -22.68
N GLN A 225 -9.08 4.96 -23.15
CA GLN A 225 -9.25 5.81 -24.33
C GLN A 225 -9.40 5.02 -25.64
N LEU A 226 -8.66 3.91 -25.77
CA LEU A 226 -8.63 3.11 -26.99
C LEU A 226 -9.71 2.02 -27.03
N SER A 227 -10.50 1.86 -25.96
CA SER A 227 -11.55 0.86 -25.91
C SER A 227 -12.81 1.39 -26.58
N GLU A 228 -13.20 0.76 -27.69
CA GLU A 228 -14.40 1.14 -28.44
C GLU A 228 -15.70 0.80 -27.69
N LYS A 229 -15.70 -0.33 -26.97
CA LYS A 229 -16.77 -0.71 -26.04
C LYS A 229 -16.18 -0.99 -24.67
N TRP A 230 -16.25 -0.01 -23.79
CA TRP A 230 -15.69 -0.14 -22.45
C TRP A 230 -16.52 -1.10 -21.57
N PRO A 231 -15.90 -2.11 -20.91
CA PRO A 231 -14.53 -2.62 -21.05
C PRO A 231 -14.42 -3.90 -21.91
N LYS A 232 -15.49 -4.31 -22.63
CA LYS A 232 -15.52 -5.52 -23.48
C LYS A 232 -14.34 -5.58 -24.45
N ASP A 233 -14.08 -4.47 -25.14
CA ASP A 233 -13.10 -4.38 -26.22
C ASP A 233 -11.84 -3.63 -25.76
N MET A 234 -11.22 -4.08 -24.66
CA MET A 234 -9.95 -3.52 -24.21
C MET A 234 -8.83 -3.83 -25.21
N PRO A 235 -8.00 -2.84 -25.60
CA PRO A 235 -6.96 -2.99 -26.62
C PRO A 235 -5.88 -4.02 -26.27
N SER A 236 -5.12 -4.42 -27.28
CA SER A 236 -3.92 -5.25 -27.12
C SER A 236 -2.73 -4.42 -26.64
N LEU A 237 -1.70 -5.08 -26.09
CA LEU A 237 -0.45 -4.42 -25.71
C LEU A 237 0.18 -3.67 -26.90
N ILE A 238 0.09 -4.24 -28.10
CA ILE A 238 0.65 -3.64 -29.32
C ILE A 238 -0.07 -2.33 -29.65
N ARG A 239 -1.41 -2.30 -29.58
CA ARG A 239 -2.21 -1.10 -29.83
C ARG A 239 -1.93 -0.01 -28.80
N VAL A 240 -1.81 -0.38 -27.52
CA VAL A 240 -1.47 0.57 -26.45
C VAL A 240 -0.04 1.09 -26.58
N ALA A 241 0.93 0.22 -26.87
CA ALA A 241 2.32 0.62 -27.07
C ALA A 241 2.46 1.58 -28.26
N GLY A 242 1.76 1.31 -29.38
CA GLY A 242 1.72 2.20 -30.54
C GLY A 242 1.14 3.57 -30.20
N HIS A 243 0.05 3.63 -29.43
CA HIS A 243 -0.55 4.89 -28.95
C HIS A 243 0.38 5.70 -28.05
N LEU A 244 1.22 5.01 -27.28
CA LEU A 244 2.20 5.65 -26.40
C LEU A 244 3.56 5.89 -27.08
N HIS A 245 3.67 5.70 -28.39
CA HIS A 245 4.92 5.82 -29.16
C HIS A 245 6.07 4.95 -28.62
N MET A 246 5.75 3.73 -28.17
CA MET A 246 6.70 2.77 -27.62
C MET A 246 6.65 1.43 -28.34
N SER A 247 7.75 0.69 -28.30
CA SER A 247 7.71 -0.73 -28.67
C SER A 247 6.95 -1.54 -27.59
N PRO A 248 6.26 -2.64 -27.93
CA PRO A 248 5.61 -3.51 -26.96
C PRO A 248 6.59 -4.07 -25.91
N GLN A 249 7.84 -4.32 -26.31
CA GLN A 249 8.90 -4.79 -25.42
C GLN A 249 9.29 -3.71 -24.41
N THR A 250 9.47 -2.47 -24.86
CA THR A 250 9.76 -1.32 -24.00
C THR A 250 8.62 -1.13 -23.00
N LEU A 251 7.37 -1.12 -23.47
CA LEU A 251 6.21 -0.93 -22.59
C LEU A 251 6.09 -2.06 -21.56
N ARG A 252 6.29 -3.32 -21.98
CA ARG A 252 6.29 -4.46 -21.05
C ARG A 252 7.42 -4.33 -20.01
N ARG A 253 8.62 -3.94 -20.42
CA ARG A 253 9.74 -3.73 -19.51
C ARG A 253 9.42 -2.63 -18.50
N LYS A 254 8.89 -1.49 -18.94
CA LYS A 254 8.48 -0.37 -18.08
C LYS A 254 7.40 -0.76 -17.07
N LEU A 255 6.37 -1.49 -17.52
CA LEU A 255 5.36 -2.02 -16.60
C LEU A 255 5.96 -3.01 -15.59
N THR A 256 6.92 -3.84 -16.01
CA THR A 256 7.60 -4.80 -15.12
C THR A 256 8.54 -4.10 -14.13
N GLU A 257 9.21 -3.02 -14.57
CA GLU A 257 9.98 -2.11 -13.70
C GLU A 257 9.06 -1.55 -12.61
N GLU A 258 7.83 -1.14 -12.96
CA GLU A 258 6.77 -0.71 -12.02
C GLU A 258 6.03 -1.85 -11.31
N GLY A 259 6.52 -3.09 -11.39
CA GLY A 259 5.90 -4.20 -10.67
C GLY A 259 4.45 -4.48 -11.10
N THR A 260 4.13 -4.28 -12.37
CA THR A 260 2.84 -4.69 -12.92
C THR A 260 3.01 -5.37 -14.26
N GLN A 261 1.92 -5.94 -14.75
CA GLN A 261 1.84 -6.54 -16.07
C GLN A 261 0.62 -6.03 -16.77
N PHE A 262 0.70 -5.88 -18.10
CA PHE A 262 -0.42 -5.43 -18.92
C PHE A 262 -1.72 -6.24 -18.68
N LYS A 263 -1.60 -7.55 -18.45
CA LYS A 263 -2.74 -8.41 -18.13
C LYS A 263 -3.36 -8.06 -16.77
N GLN A 264 -2.54 -7.81 -15.75
CA GLN A 264 -3.00 -7.41 -14.42
C GLN A 264 -3.77 -6.08 -14.50
N LEU A 265 -3.27 -5.11 -15.28
CA LEU A 265 -3.97 -3.84 -15.51
C LEU A 265 -5.33 -4.03 -16.17
N LYS A 266 -5.44 -4.88 -17.19
CA LYS A 266 -6.75 -5.19 -17.81
C LYS A 266 -7.71 -5.85 -16.83
N ASP A 267 -7.22 -6.75 -15.98
CA ASP A 267 -8.06 -7.44 -14.99
C ASP A 267 -8.51 -6.49 -13.87
N GLU A 268 -7.65 -5.56 -13.45
CA GLU A 268 -7.94 -4.49 -12.49
C GLU A 268 -9.05 -3.56 -13.02
N LEU A 269 -8.90 -3.06 -14.25
CA LEU A 269 -9.89 -2.20 -14.91
C LEU A 269 -11.23 -2.90 -15.12
N ARG A 270 -11.20 -4.19 -15.49
CA ARG A 270 -12.41 -5.01 -15.59
C ARG A 270 -13.10 -5.18 -14.24
N ARG A 271 -12.33 -5.39 -13.17
CA ARG A 271 -12.86 -5.49 -11.81
C ARG A 271 -13.54 -4.20 -11.37
N GLU A 272 -12.90 -3.04 -11.60
CA GLU A 272 -13.49 -1.73 -11.29
C GLU A 272 -14.83 -1.54 -11.99
N PHE A 273 -14.89 -1.83 -13.29
CA PHE A 273 -16.13 -1.77 -14.06
C PHE A 273 -17.23 -2.66 -13.45
N VAL A 274 -16.91 -3.92 -13.11
CA VAL A 274 -17.89 -4.84 -12.52
C VAL A 274 -18.35 -4.34 -11.15
N LYS A 275 -17.44 -3.87 -10.29
CA LYS A 275 -17.81 -3.29 -8.98
C LYS A 275 -18.78 -2.12 -9.16
N ASP A 276 -18.48 -1.21 -10.08
CA ASP A 276 -19.32 -0.05 -10.37
C ASP A 276 -20.68 -0.45 -10.97
N ALA A 277 -20.70 -1.40 -11.90
CA ALA A 277 -21.94 -1.90 -12.50
C ALA A 277 -22.83 -2.59 -11.46
N LEU A 278 -22.25 -3.34 -10.52
CA LEU A 278 -22.99 -3.98 -9.42
C LEU A 278 -23.53 -2.98 -8.41
N ARG A 279 -22.84 -1.86 -8.15
CA ARG A 279 -23.27 -0.80 -7.22
C ARG A 279 -24.35 0.10 -7.82
N ARG A 280 -24.19 0.49 -9.08
CA ARG A 280 -25.03 1.52 -9.72
C ARG A 280 -26.26 0.97 -10.43
N SER A 281 -26.43 -0.36 -10.52
CA SER A 281 -27.51 -0.92 -11.33
C SER A 281 -28.06 -2.26 -10.83
N HIS A 282 -29.35 -2.48 -11.12
CA HIS A 282 -30.01 -3.78 -11.00
C HIS A 282 -29.86 -4.65 -12.26
N ARG A 283 -28.87 -4.35 -13.14
CA ARG A 283 -28.65 -5.11 -14.38
C ARG A 283 -28.46 -6.60 -14.10
N ALA A 284 -28.90 -7.43 -15.05
CA ALA A 284 -28.70 -8.86 -14.95
C ALA A 284 -27.20 -9.17 -14.91
N LEU A 285 -26.83 -10.21 -14.15
CA LEU A 285 -25.42 -10.58 -14.03
C LEU A 285 -24.86 -11.06 -15.38
N GLU A 286 -25.72 -11.61 -16.24
CA GLU A 286 -25.42 -11.97 -17.63
C GLU A 286 -24.99 -10.74 -18.45
N ASP A 287 -25.76 -9.64 -18.40
CA ASP A 287 -25.42 -8.40 -19.11
C ASP A 287 -24.07 -7.83 -18.64
N ILE A 288 -23.85 -7.86 -17.32
CA ILE A 288 -22.59 -7.38 -16.73
C ILE A 288 -21.43 -8.28 -17.17
N ALA A 289 -21.62 -9.59 -17.23
CA ALA A 289 -20.60 -10.53 -17.69
C ALA A 289 -20.24 -10.30 -19.15
N GLU A 290 -21.25 -10.15 -20.01
CA GLU A 290 -21.07 -9.91 -21.44
C GLU A 290 -20.35 -8.57 -21.68
N GLN A 291 -20.79 -7.50 -21.00
CA GLN A 291 -20.19 -6.18 -21.12
C GLN A 291 -18.76 -6.12 -20.53
N ALA A 292 -18.49 -6.91 -19.49
CA ALA A 292 -17.14 -7.06 -18.95
C ALA A 292 -16.22 -7.93 -19.83
N GLY A 293 -16.74 -8.55 -20.91
CA GLY A 293 -15.98 -9.39 -21.82
C GLY A 293 -15.72 -10.81 -21.30
N PHE A 294 -16.60 -11.34 -20.44
CA PHE A 294 -16.61 -12.75 -20.08
C PHE A 294 -17.47 -13.56 -21.06
N SER A 295 -17.03 -14.78 -21.38
CA SER A 295 -17.80 -15.69 -22.23
C SER A 295 -19.04 -16.24 -21.55
N GLU A 296 -19.02 -16.34 -20.21
CA GLU A 296 -20.10 -16.87 -19.40
C GLU A 296 -20.19 -16.15 -18.06
N THR A 297 -21.41 -16.04 -17.54
CA THR A 297 -21.71 -15.55 -16.18
C THR A 297 -20.95 -16.34 -15.12
N SER A 298 -20.79 -17.65 -15.31
CA SER A 298 -20.03 -18.54 -14.41
C SER A 298 -18.56 -18.09 -14.26
N SER A 299 -17.96 -17.58 -15.34
CA SER A 299 -16.58 -17.11 -15.39
C SER A 299 -16.43 -15.76 -14.70
N LEU A 300 -17.41 -14.86 -14.86
CA LEU A 300 -17.48 -13.62 -14.09
C LEU A 300 -17.56 -13.92 -12.58
N ILE A 301 -18.45 -14.82 -12.15
CA ILE A 301 -18.62 -15.14 -10.72
C ILE A 301 -17.33 -15.66 -10.09
N ARG A 302 -16.64 -16.59 -10.77
CA ARG A 302 -15.36 -17.14 -10.31
C ARG A 302 -14.28 -16.06 -10.22
N ALA A 303 -14.15 -15.24 -11.26
CA ALA A 303 -13.19 -14.14 -11.29
C ALA A 303 -13.48 -13.12 -10.18
N PHE A 304 -14.75 -12.70 -10.03
CA PHE A 304 -15.17 -11.74 -9.02
C PHE A 304 -14.98 -12.24 -7.59
N LYS A 305 -15.27 -13.53 -7.33
CA LYS A 305 -14.99 -14.15 -6.03
C LYS A 305 -13.50 -14.20 -5.74
N ARG A 306 -12.67 -14.55 -6.73
CA ARG A 306 -11.21 -14.53 -6.60
C ARG A 306 -10.69 -13.12 -6.30
N TRP A 307 -11.27 -12.10 -6.92
CA TRP A 307 -10.84 -10.71 -6.76
C TRP A 307 -11.30 -10.05 -5.46
N THR A 308 -12.49 -10.40 -4.96
CA THR A 308 -13.14 -9.65 -3.86
C THR A 308 -13.38 -10.49 -2.61
N GLY A 309 -13.15 -11.80 -2.68
CA GLY A 309 -13.47 -12.76 -1.62
C GLY A 309 -14.96 -13.09 -1.49
N MET A 310 -15.84 -12.47 -2.29
CA MET A 310 -17.30 -12.68 -2.19
C MET A 310 -17.97 -12.80 -3.56
N THR A 311 -19.20 -13.32 -3.58
CA THR A 311 -19.97 -13.45 -4.84
C THR A 311 -20.55 -12.09 -5.27
N PRO A 312 -20.80 -11.87 -6.58
CA PRO A 312 -21.43 -10.64 -7.08
C PRO A 312 -22.75 -10.30 -6.37
N ASN A 313 -23.61 -11.30 -6.11
CA ASN A 313 -24.90 -11.10 -5.43
C ASN A 313 -24.72 -10.68 -3.97
N THR A 314 -23.74 -11.27 -3.26
CA THR A 314 -23.41 -10.85 -1.89
C THR A 314 -22.91 -9.42 -1.86
N PHE A 315 -22.07 -9.04 -2.84
CA PHE A 315 -21.54 -7.69 -2.97
C PHE A 315 -22.66 -6.66 -3.23
N ARG A 316 -23.57 -6.97 -4.16
CA ARG A 316 -24.73 -6.11 -4.49
C ARG A 316 -25.69 -5.89 -3.31
N ARG A 317 -25.82 -6.86 -2.40
CA ARG A 317 -26.68 -6.73 -1.20
C ARG A 317 -26.08 -5.86 -0.09
N ARG A 318 -24.77 -5.59 -0.11
CA ARG A 318 -24.05 -4.91 0.97
C ARG A 318 -23.75 -3.43 0.68
N GLY A 319 -23.77 -3.03 -0.59
CA GLY A 319 -23.65 -1.62 -1.02
C GLY A 319 -25.00 -1.07 -1.42
#